data_AF-A0A371JP46-F1
#
_entry.id   AF-A0A371JP46-F1
#
_cell.length_a   1.000
_cell.length_b   1.000
_cell.length_c   1.000
_cell.angle_alpha   90.00
_cell.angle_beta   90.00
_cell.angle_gamma   90.00
#
_symmetry.space_group_name_H-M   'P 1'
#
loop_
_entity.id
_entity.type
_entity.pdbx_description
1 polymer ?
#
loop_
_entity_poly.entity_id
_entity_poly.type
_entity_poly.pdbx_seq_one_letter_code
_entity_poly.pdbx_strand_id
1 'polypeptide(L)'
;MKFFRAKNFNWKYILGEILLLFIGINLAIWFNDWNASKEVQKNKEIALDKIEGEIRTNLEQLKENSAQNQKVPDFFDELNRLKGENKNLILAPDAIQTFIRKYPEFIRERDSSMVEDGLFEYDLDTYINLEITDLSSIAWDISKSTGIFHEFGYDCLYQLQAMYNTQHLVKNELANATDALRNKSFDDLVMTLKVMGQLEDQLEDQYNDMLGRIGDCK
;
A
#
# COMPACT_ATOMS: atom_id res chain seq x y z
N MET A 1 47.16 -72.59 -19.28
CA MET A 1 46.09 -72.00 -18.44
C MET A 1 46.67 -71.64 -17.08
N LYS A 2 46.91 -70.35 -16.78
CA LYS A 2 47.33 -69.89 -15.45
C LYS A 2 46.08 -69.52 -14.66
N PHE A 3 45.76 -70.29 -13.63
CA PHE A 3 44.68 -70.02 -12.69
C PHE A 3 45.05 -68.84 -11.78
N PHE A 4 44.26 -67.78 -11.82
CA PHE A 4 44.32 -66.70 -10.84
C PHE A 4 43.84 -67.23 -9.48
N ARG A 5 44.73 -67.19 -8.47
CA ARG A 5 44.38 -67.42 -7.06
C ARG A 5 43.56 -66.24 -6.54
N ALA A 6 42.31 -66.48 -6.17
CA ALA A 6 41.47 -65.49 -5.50
C ALA A 6 42.04 -65.19 -4.10
N LYS A 7 42.31 -63.91 -3.85
CA LYS A 7 42.81 -63.36 -2.58
C LYS A 7 41.63 -63.30 -1.59
N ASN A 8 41.82 -63.74 -0.34
CA ASN A 8 40.79 -63.65 0.70
C ASN A 8 40.35 -62.19 0.89
N PHE A 9 39.13 -61.88 0.43
CA PHE A 9 38.57 -60.54 0.38
C PHE A 9 37.93 -60.20 1.73
N ASN A 10 38.48 -59.21 2.44
CA ASN A 10 38.07 -58.90 3.81
C ASN A 10 36.85 -57.95 3.80
N TRP A 11 35.69 -58.49 3.43
CA TRP A 11 34.42 -57.77 3.20
C TRP A 11 33.98 -56.86 4.35
N LYS A 12 34.30 -57.19 5.61
CA LYS A 12 33.97 -56.36 6.79
C LYS A 12 34.68 -55.01 6.76
N TYR A 13 35.93 -54.97 6.30
CA TYR A 13 36.71 -53.74 6.20
C TYR A 13 36.15 -52.83 5.09
N ILE A 14 35.88 -53.41 3.93
CA ILE A 14 35.36 -52.70 2.76
C ILE A 14 33.97 -52.12 3.04
N LEU A 15 33.09 -52.87 3.72
CA LEU A 15 31.79 -52.35 4.17
C LEU A 15 31.93 -51.19 5.16
N GLY A 16 32.89 -51.26 6.08
CA GLY A 16 33.18 -50.16 7.01
C GLY A 16 33.67 -48.90 6.30
N GLU A 17 34.53 -49.05 5.30
CA GLU A 17 35.04 -47.93 4.49
C GLU A 17 33.95 -47.28 3.64
N ILE A 18 33.08 -48.09 3.01
CA ILE A 18 31.90 -47.58 2.27
C ILE A 18 30.94 -46.85 3.21
N LEU A 19 30.67 -47.39 4.40
CA LEU A 19 29.80 -46.76 5.40
C LEU A 19 30.37 -45.41 5.85
N LEU A 20 31.67 -45.34 6.13
CA LEU A 20 32.34 -44.11 6.55
C LEU A 20 32.32 -43.04 5.44
N LEU A 21 32.57 -43.43 4.19
CA LEU A 21 32.46 -42.53 3.05
C LEU A 21 31.03 -42.00 2.89
N PHE A 22 30.02 -42.88 3.03
CA PHE A 22 28.62 -42.49 2.96
C PHE A 22 28.25 -41.49 4.07
N ILE A 23 28.64 -41.77 5.31
CA ILE A 23 28.39 -40.86 6.45
C ILE A 23 29.10 -39.51 6.24
N GLY A 24 30.36 -39.52 5.79
CA GLY A 24 31.14 -38.32 5.56
C GLY A 24 30.51 -37.42 4.49
N ILE A 25 30.08 -37.99 3.36
CA ILE A 25 29.43 -37.24 2.28
C ILE A 25 28.09 -36.66 2.75
N ASN A 26 27.25 -37.46 3.41
CA ASN A 26 25.95 -36.99 3.90
C ASN A 26 26.11 -35.88 4.96
N LEU A 27 27.06 -36.00 5.88
CA LEU A 27 27.35 -34.95 6.87
C LEU A 27 27.82 -33.65 6.22
N ALA A 28 28.67 -33.73 5.20
CA ALA A 28 29.15 -32.55 4.50
C ALA A 28 28.02 -31.81 3.78
N ILE A 29 27.15 -32.54 3.05
CA ILE A 29 25.97 -31.98 2.40
C ILE A 29 25.04 -31.36 3.46
N TRP A 30 24.75 -32.11 4.52
CA TRP A 30 23.88 -31.64 5.60
C TRP A 30 24.37 -30.37 6.27
N PHE A 31 25.68 -30.26 6.55
CA PHE A 31 26.25 -29.06 7.16
C PHE A 31 26.16 -27.84 6.23
N ASN A 32 26.38 -28.05 4.93
CA ASN A 32 26.25 -27.01 3.92
C ASN A 32 24.79 -26.52 3.81
N ASP A 33 23.85 -27.47 3.72
CA ASP A 33 22.42 -27.16 3.63
C ASP A 33 21.90 -26.48 4.90
N TRP A 34 22.40 -26.88 6.06
CA TRP A 34 22.07 -26.25 7.34
C TRP A 34 22.55 -24.80 7.41
N ASN A 35 23.77 -24.52 6.94
CA ASN A 35 24.29 -23.16 6.93
C ASN A 35 23.54 -22.26 5.94
N ALA A 36 23.22 -22.79 4.75
CA ALA A 36 22.39 -22.09 3.76
C ALA A 36 20.98 -21.81 4.30
N SER A 37 20.34 -22.79 4.93
CA SER A 37 19.02 -22.64 5.54
C SER A 37 19.00 -21.55 6.62
N LYS A 38 20.03 -21.45 7.46
CA LYS A 38 20.15 -20.38 8.45
C LYS A 38 20.24 -18.99 7.83
N GLU A 39 21.00 -18.84 6.77
CA GLU A 39 21.13 -17.55 6.07
C GLU A 39 19.80 -17.14 5.43
N VAL A 40 19.10 -18.09 4.81
CA VAL A 40 17.77 -17.87 4.23
C VAL A 40 16.77 -17.41 5.30
N GLN A 41 16.71 -18.08 6.45
CA GLN A 41 15.80 -17.67 7.53
C GLN A 41 16.09 -16.28 8.08
N LYS A 42 17.38 -15.93 8.24
CA LYS A 42 17.76 -14.58 8.64
C LYS A 42 17.32 -13.53 7.63
N ASN A 43 17.51 -13.80 6.33
CA ASN A 43 17.11 -12.87 5.28
C ASN A 43 15.59 -12.73 5.19
N LYS A 44 14.86 -13.82 5.43
CA LYS A 44 13.39 -13.84 5.54
C LYS A 44 12.91 -12.94 6.67
N GLU A 45 13.48 -13.08 7.87
CA GLU A 45 13.14 -12.25 9.03
C GLU A 45 13.42 -10.76 8.77
N ILE A 46 14.57 -10.44 8.16
CA ILE A 46 14.92 -9.06 7.80
C ILE A 46 13.91 -8.50 6.78
N ALA A 47 13.54 -9.29 5.77
CA ALA A 47 12.59 -8.86 4.75
C ALA A 47 11.21 -8.57 5.36
N LEU A 48 10.71 -9.46 6.23
CA LEU A 48 9.44 -9.27 6.92
C LEU A 48 9.46 -8.06 7.86
N ASP A 49 10.56 -7.82 8.58
CA ASP A 49 10.72 -6.62 9.42
C ASP A 49 10.68 -5.33 8.60
N LYS A 50 11.32 -5.32 7.42
CA LYS A 50 11.26 -4.18 6.50
C LYS A 50 9.88 -3.97 5.89
N ILE A 51 9.18 -5.04 5.52
CA ILE A 51 7.81 -4.98 5.03
C ILE A 51 6.88 -4.46 6.14
N GLU A 52 7.01 -4.96 7.37
CA GLU A 52 6.23 -4.49 8.51
C GLU A 52 6.43 -2.99 8.76
N GLY A 53 7.69 -2.54 8.80
CA GLY A 53 8.01 -1.13 8.97
C GLY A 53 7.46 -0.23 7.86
N GLU A 54 7.53 -0.72 6.61
CA GLU A 54 6.94 -0.04 5.45
C GLU A 54 5.42 0.08 5.58
N ILE A 55 4.72 -1.02 5.92
CA ILE A 55 3.27 -1.02 6.12
C ILE A 55 2.86 -0.04 7.23
N ARG A 56 3.57 -0.01 8.36
CA ARG A 56 3.26 0.93 9.46
C ARG A 56 3.38 2.38 9.02
N THR A 57 4.45 2.71 8.31
CA THR A 57 4.71 4.07 7.83
C THR A 57 3.67 4.48 6.79
N ASN A 58 3.38 3.59 5.84
CA ASN A 58 2.37 3.82 4.81
C ASN A 58 0.97 4.01 5.40
N LEU A 59 0.60 3.20 6.41
CA LEU A 59 -0.68 3.32 7.09
C LEU A 59 -0.86 4.67 7.80
N GLU A 60 0.19 5.16 8.46
CA GLU A 60 0.16 6.47 9.12
C GLU A 60 -0.06 7.60 8.09
N GLN A 61 0.71 7.58 6.99
CA GLN A 61 0.57 8.56 5.92
C GLN A 61 -0.78 8.49 5.21
N LEU A 62 -1.28 7.27 4.96
CA LEU A 62 -2.59 7.05 4.34
C LEU A 62 -3.69 7.71 5.16
N LYS A 63 -3.69 7.52 6.49
CA LYS A 63 -4.69 8.10 7.39
C LYS A 63 -4.67 9.61 7.40
N GLU A 64 -3.49 10.19 7.51
CA GLU A 64 -3.33 11.65 7.56
C GLU A 64 -3.81 12.29 6.25
N ASN A 65 -3.38 11.75 5.11
CA ASN A 65 -3.66 12.34 3.81
C ASN A 65 -5.09 12.07 3.34
N SER A 66 -5.62 10.87 3.57
CA SER A 66 -7.01 10.53 3.23
C SER A 66 -7.97 11.48 3.96
N ALA A 67 -7.75 11.72 5.26
CA ALA A 67 -8.58 12.65 6.03
C ALA A 67 -8.59 14.09 5.48
N GLN A 68 -7.50 14.56 4.87
CA GLN A 68 -7.48 15.88 4.22
C GLN A 68 -8.14 15.83 2.83
N ASN A 69 -7.78 14.84 2.02
CA ASN A 69 -8.27 14.73 0.64
C ASN A 69 -9.78 14.49 0.57
N GLN A 70 -10.36 13.78 1.54
CA GLN A 70 -11.81 13.52 1.60
C GLN A 70 -12.65 14.76 1.98
N LYS A 71 -12.03 15.85 2.46
CA LYS A 71 -12.76 17.12 2.66
C LYS A 71 -13.17 17.80 1.35
N VAL A 72 -12.43 17.54 0.27
CA VAL A 72 -12.68 18.12 -1.05
C VAL A 72 -14.03 17.68 -1.62
N PRO A 73 -14.35 16.36 -1.75
CA PRO A 73 -15.67 15.95 -2.21
C PRO A 73 -16.79 16.44 -1.28
N ASP A 74 -16.60 16.47 0.03
CA ASP A 74 -17.59 17.03 0.98
C ASP A 74 -17.89 18.51 0.71
N PHE A 75 -16.84 19.31 0.51
CA PHE A 75 -16.97 20.73 0.16
C PHE A 75 -17.78 20.93 -1.13
N PHE A 76 -17.45 20.18 -2.18
CA PHE A 76 -18.14 20.29 -3.46
C PHE A 76 -19.58 19.78 -3.41
N ASP A 77 -19.85 18.69 -2.69
CA ASP A 77 -21.21 18.17 -2.52
C ASP A 77 -22.10 19.18 -1.79
N GLU A 78 -21.60 19.86 -0.76
CA GLU A 78 -22.34 20.91 -0.07
C GLU A 78 -22.51 22.17 -0.92
N LEU A 79 -21.45 22.60 -1.62
CA LEU A 79 -21.52 23.73 -2.55
C LEU A 79 -22.57 23.49 -3.65
N ASN A 80 -22.61 22.28 -4.21
CA ASN A 80 -23.57 21.91 -5.24
C ASN A 80 -25.01 21.88 -4.71
N ARG A 81 -25.22 21.43 -3.46
CA ARG A 81 -26.54 21.51 -2.80
C ARG A 81 -27.00 22.95 -2.62
N LEU A 82 -26.09 23.87 -2.30
CA LEU A 82 -26.39 25.30 -2.13
C LEU A 82 -26.68 26.01 -3.46
N LYS A 83 -26.04 25.60 -4.56
CA LYS A 83 -26.29 26.16 -5.91
C LYS A 83 -27.66 25.78 -6.49
N GLY A 84 -28.24 24.67 -6.06
CA GLY A 84 -29.51 24.16 -6.58
C GLY A 84 -29.49 23.92 -8.11
N GLU A 85 -30.66 24.00 -8.74
CA GLU A 85 -30.83 23.70 -10.18
C GLU A 85 -30.23 24.77 -11.10
N ASN A 86 -30.16 26.02 -10.64
CA ASN A 86 -29.75 27.16 -11.47
C ASN A 86 -28.23 27.33 -11.57
N LYS A 87 -27.45 26.47 -10.89
CA LYS A 87 -25.97 26.51 -10.78
C LYS A 87 -25.38 27.79 -10.15
N ASN A 88 -26.20 28.77 -9.83
CA ASN A 88 -25.80 30.01 -9.19
C ASN A 88 -25.96 29.92 -7.67
N LEU A 89 -25.01 30.48 -6.94
CA LEU A 89 -24.99 30.44 -5.48
C LEU A 89 -25.78 31.63 -4.92
N ILE A 90 -27.11 31.54 -4.92
CA ILE A 90 -28.00 32.61 -4.45
C ILE A 90 -28.51 32.28 -3.04
N LEU A 91 -27.98 32.96 -2.03
CA LEU A 91 -28.22 32.63 -0.63
C LEU A 91 -28.37 33.89 0.24
N ALA A 92 -28.94 33.72 1.43
CA ALA A 92 -28.89 34.72 2.47
C ALA A 92 -27.47 34.83 3.09
N PRO A 93 -27.07 36.02 3.61
CA PRO A 93 -25.73 36.24 4.15
C PRO A 93 -25.32 35.33 5.31
N ASP A 94 -26.28 34.83 6.09
CA ASP A 94 -26.07 33.90 7.21
C ASP A 94 -25.76 32.47 6.73
N ALA A 95 -26.47 32.01 5.70
CA ALA A 95 -26.26 30.69 5.10
C ALA A 95 -24.85 30.57 4.50
N ILE A 96 -24.43 31.56 3.70
CA ILE A 96 -23.09 31.56 3.10
C ILE A 96 -21.98 31.71 4.15
N GLN A 97 -22.20 32.49 5.22
CA GLN A 97 -21.23 32.60 6.31
C GLN A 97 -21.05 31.27 7.04
N THR A 98 -22.14 30.51 7.20
CA THR A 98 -22.08 29.17 7.81
C THR A 98 -21.24 28.23 6.95
N PHE A 99 -21.47 28.24 5.63
CA PHE A 99 -20.69 27.47 4.67
C PHE A 99 -19.19 27.84 4.69
N ILE A 100 -18.87 29.14 4.62
CA ILE A 100 -17.48 29.62 4.64
C ILE A 100 -16.76 29.26 5.95
N ARG A 101 -17.45 29.37 7.09
CA ARG A 101 -16.87 28.99 8.39
C ARG A 101 -16.59 27.49 8.50
N LYS A 102 -17.34 26.66 7.76
CA LYS A 102 -17.14 25.22 7.72
C LYS A 102 -15.96 24.83 6.83
N TYR A 103 -15.70 25.59 5.76
CA TYR A 103 -14.68 25.30 4.75
C TYR A 103 -13.73 26.48 4.47
N PRO A 104 -13.09 27.07 5.50
CA PRO A 104 -12.26 28.24 5.32
C PRO A 104 -11.03 27.96 4.44
N GLU A 105 -10.51 26.74 4.42
CA GLU A 105 -9.32 26.36 3.67
C GLU A 105 -9.50 26.36 2.15
N PHE A 106 -10.74 26.24 1.66
CA PHE A 106 -11.03 26.11 0.23
C PHE A 106 -11.40 27.43 -0.45
N ILE A 107 -11.52 28.53 0.29
CA ILE A 107 -12.06 29.81 -0.22
C ILE A 107 -10.99 30.89 -0.15
N ARG A 108 -10.65 31.47 -1.30
CA ARG A 108 -9.65 32.55 -1.41
C ARG A 108 -10.28 33.93 -1.44
N GLU A 109 -11.23 34.11 -2.36
CA GLU A 109 -11.89 35.38 -2.60
C GLU A 109 -13.39 35.16 -2.71
N ARG A 110 -14.14 36.21 -2.38
CA ARG A 110 -15.60 36.23 -2.46
C ARG A 110 -16.03 37.59 -2.99
N ASP A 111 -16.88 37.56 -4.00
CA ASP A 111 -17.68 38.72 -4.39
C ASP A 111 -19.17 38.41 -4.18
N SER A 112 -19.99 39.45 -4.11
CA SER A 112 -21.43 39.31 -3.99
C SER A 112 -22.19 40.43 -4.66
N SER A 113 -23.21 40.07 -5.43
CA SER A 113 -24.19 41.00 -5.99
C SER A 113 -25.55 40.75 -5.35
N MET A 114 -26.26 41.82 -5.01
CA MET A 114 -27.63 41.70 -4.49
C MET A 114 -28.57 41.37 -5.65
N VAL A 115 -29.35 40.29 -5.51
CA VAL A 115 -30.32 39.84 -6.52
C VAL A 115 -31.75 40.21 -6.11
N GLU A 116 -32.08 39.98 -4.84
CA GLU A 116 -33.39 40.27 -4.25
C GLU A 116 -33.21 40.66 -2.78
N ASP A 117 -34.24 41.21 -2.14
CA ASP A 117 -34.18 41.63 -0.74
C ASP A 117 -33.72 40.48 0.18
N GLY A 118 -32.55 40.64 0.79
CA GLY A 118 -31.91 39.64 1.63
C GLY A 118 -31.21 38.47 0.91
N LEU A 119 -31.20 38.44 -0.43
CA LEU A 119 -30.56 37.40 -1.25
C LEU A 119 -29.46 37.96 -2.13
N PHE A 120 -28.31 37.28 -2.10
CA PHE A 120 -27.12 37.67 -2.82
C PHE A 120 -26.63 36.49 -3.66
N GLU A 121 -26.22 36.80 -4.89
CA GLU A 121 -25.45 35.88 -5.71
C GLU A 121 -23.97 35.99 -5.32
N TYR A 122 -23.35 34.85 -5.04
CA TYR A 122 -21.96 34.77 -4.62
C TYR A 122 -21.08 34.14 -5.69
N ASP A 123 -19.97 34.82 -5.99
CA ASP A 123 -18.87 34.24 -6.76
C ASP A 123 -17.74 33.91 -5.79
N LEU A 124 -17.31 32.64 -5.79
CA LEU A 124 -16.31 32.11 -4.88
C LEU A 124 -15.10 31.65 -5.68
N ASP A 125 -13.93 32.26 -5.43
CA ASP A 125 -12.68 31.71 -5.90
C ASP A 125 -12.21 30.60 -4.96
N THR A 126 -12.02 29.40 -5.51
CA THR A 126 -11.70 28.21 -4.71
C THR A 126 -10.26 27.76 -4.93
N TYR A 127 -9.67 27.20 -3.87
CA TYR A 127 -8.34 26.62 -3.93
C TYR A 127 -8.32 25.25 -3.30
N ILE A 128 -7.90 24.26 -4.08
CA ILE A 128 -7.75 22.88 -3.63
C ILE A 128 -6.26 22.55 -3.57
N ASN A 129 -5.81 22.09 -2.42
CA ASN A 129 -4.51 21.45 -2.24
C ASN A 129 -4.74 19.98 -1.94
N LEU A 130 -4.25 19.09 -2.82
CA LEU A 130 -4.29 17.65 -2.57
C LEU A 130 -3.02 17.25 -1.84
N GLU A 131 -3.17 16.51 -0.75
CA GLU A 131 -2.04 15.90 -0.06
C GLU A 131 -1.59 14.66 -0.84
N ILE A 132 -0.32 14.65 -1.25
CA ILE A 132 0.25 13.55 -2.04
C ILE A 132 0.81 12.50 -1.10
N THR A 133 0.20 11.31 -1.08
CA THR A 133 0.66 10.18 -0.27
C THR A 133 1.75 9.39 -1.00
N ASP A 134 2.94 9.32 -0.40
CA ASP A 134 4.04 8.50 -0.92
C ASP A 134 4.06 7.10 -0.29
N LEU A 135 3.12 6.26 -0.73
CA LEU A 135 3.05 4.87 -0.27
C LEU A 135 4.20 4.06 -0.89
N SER A 136 5.19 3.70 -0.06
CA SER A 136 6.37 2.94 -0.47
C SER A 136 6.04 1.47 -0.77
N SER A 137 6.69 0.88 -1.77
CA SER A 137 6.66 -0.56 -2.07
C SER A 137 8.06 -1.18 -2.11
N ILE A 138 9.07 -0.44 -1.64
CA ILE A 138 10.49 -0.77 -1.78
C ILE A 138 10.81 -2.09 -1.09
N ALA A 139 10.33 -2.29 0.15
CA ALA A 139 10.62 -3.52 0.89
C ALA A 139 10.04 -4.75 0.17
N TRP A 140 8.83 -4.62 -0.37
CA TRP A 140 8.18 -5.68 -1.14
C TRP A 140 8.86 -5.95 -2.49
N ASP A 141 9.22 -4.90 -3.22
CA ASP A 141 9.88 -5.03 -4.52
C ASP A 141 11.29 -5.60 -4.40
N ILE A 142 12.04 -5.22 -3.36
CA ILE A 142 13.33 -5.85 -3.02
C ILE A 142 13.12 -7.31 -2.65
N SER A 143 12.08 -7.64 -1.88
CA SER A 143 11.79 -9.03 -1.52
C SER A 143 11.48 -9.90 -2.74
N LYS A 144 10.76 -9.37 -3.73
CA LYS A 144 10.52 -10.05 -5.00
C LYS A 144 11.79 -10.22 -5.83
N SER A 145 12.56 -9.15 -6.00
CA SER A 145 13.78 -9.17 -6.85
C SER A 145 14.90 -10.04 -6.30
N THR A 146 15.03 -10.14 -4.97
CA THR A 146 16.00 -11.02 -4.31
C THR A 146 15.53 -12.47 -4.24
N GLY A 147 14.27 -12.74 -4.57
CA GLY A 147 13.66 -14.07 -4.49
C GLY A 147 13.29 -14.53 -3.07
N ILE A 148 13.60 -13.73 -2.04
CA ILE A 148 13.33 -14.12 -0.64
C ILE A 148 11.83 -14.28 -0.35
N PHE A 149 10.96 -13.63 -1.14
CA PHE A 149 9.52 -13.80 -1.00
C PHE A 149 9.05 -15.25 -1.20
N HIS A 150 9.78 -16.08 -1.97
CA HIS A 150 9.43 -17.50 -2.12
C HIS A 150 9.49 -18.31 -0.81
N GLU A 151 10.19 -17.78 0.20
CA GLU A 151 10.31 -18.37 1.53
C GLU A 151 9.15 -17.96 2.46
N PHE A 152 8.30 -17.04 2.01
CA PHE A 152 7.10 -16.63 2.74
C PHE A 152 6.01 -17.69 2.55
N GLY A 153 5.18 -17.90 3.57
CA GLY A 153 4.03 -18.79 3.47
C GLY A 153 3.08 -18.35 2.36
N TYR A 154 2.43 -19.31 1.69
CA TYR A 154 1.53 -19.04 0.56
C TYR A 154 0.44 -18.02 0.91
N ASP A 155 -0.19 -18.16 2.09
CA ASP A 155 -1.24 -17.26 2.54
C ASP A 155 -0.70 -15.83 2.76
N CYS A 156 0.51 -15.71 3.31
CA CYS A 156 1.17 -14.42 3.50
C CYS A 156 1.46 -13.73 2.16
N LEU A 157 1.96 -14.49 1.19
CA LEU A 157 2.23 -13.99 -0.16
C LEU A 157 0.97 -13.47 -0.83
N TYR A 158 -0.12 -14.23 -0.75
CA TYR A 158 -1.39 -13.83 -1.33
C TYR A 158 -1.90 -12.51 -0.73
N GLN A 159 -1.88 -12.40 0.59
CA GLN A 159 -2.33 -11.21 1.30
C GLN A 159 -1.44 -9.99 1.02
N LEU A 160 -0.11 -10.15 1.07
CA LEU A 160 0.83 -9.07 0.73
C LEU A 160 0.62 -8.60 -0.71
N GLN A 161 0.52 -9.53 -1.67
CA GLN A 161 0.31 -9.18 -3.07
C GLN A 161 -1.03 -8.45 -3.27
N ALA A 162 -2.11 -8.90 -2.63
CA ALA A 162 -3.41 -8.24 -2.70
C ALA A 162 -3.36 -6.83 -2.13
N MET A 163 -2.73 -6.65 -0.96
CA MET A 163 -2.55 -5.35 -0.29
C MET A 163 -1.75 -4.38 -1.16
N TYR A 164 -0.58 -4.79 -1.67
CA TYR A 164 0.23 -3.93 -2.55
C TYR A 164 -0.43 -3.62 -3.90
N ASN A 165 -1.32 -4.50 -4.39
CA ASN A 165 -2.14 -4.19 -5.56
C ASN A 165 -3.16 -3.07 -5.27
N THR A 166 -3.87 -3.12 -4.14
CA THR A 166 -4.77 -2.05 -3.71
C THR A 166 -4.00 -0.74 -3.52
N GLN A 167 -2.82 -0.78 -2.89
CA GLN A 167 -1.93 0.36 -2.76
C GLN A 167 -1.60 1.00 -4.12
N HIS A 168 -1.32 0.17 -5.14
CA HIS A 168 -1.07 0.68 -6.48
C HIS A 168 -2.30 1.36 -7.09
N LEU A 169 -3.51 0.83 -6.87
CA LEU A 169 -4.75 1.47 -7.31
C LEU A 169 -4.95 2.84 -6.65
N VAL A 170 -4.73 2.96 -5.34
CA VAL A 170 -4.77 4.25 -4.62
C VAL A 170 -3.80 5.26 -5.24
N LYS A 171 -2.55 4.85 -5.50
CA LYS A 171 -1.54 5.72 -6.14
C LYS A 171 -1.98 6.18 -7.53
N ASN A 172 -2.62 5.30 -8.30
CA ASN A 172 -3.12 5.64 -9.63
C ASN A 172 -4.29 6.64 -9.57
N GLU A 173 -5.23 6.46 -8.64
CA GLU A 173 -6.34 7.42 -8.49
C GLU A 173 -5.86 8.78 -7.98
N LEU A 174 -4.84 8.82 -7.12
CA LEU A 174 -4.21 10.08 -6.71
C LEU A 174 -3.57 10.82 -7.92
N ALA A 175 -2.96 10.08 -8.84
CA ALA A 175 -2.44 10.66 -10.07
C ALA A 175 -3.58 11.19 -10.97
N ASN A 176 -4.67 10.43 -11.10
CA ASN A 176 -5.88 10.86 -11.83
C ASN A 176 -6.49 12.14 -11.22
N ALA A 177 -6.56 12.22 -9.89
CA ALA A 177 -7.06 13.39 -9.17
C ALA A 177 -6.18 14.62 -9.42
N THR A 178 -4.86 14.43 -9.41
CA THR A 178 -3.89 15.49 -9.73
C THR A 178 -4.06 15.98 -11.17
N ASP A 179 -4.27 15.07 -12.12
CA ASP A 179 -4.52 15.40 -13.52
C ASP A 179 -5.86 16.14 -13.71
N ALA A 180 -6.92 15.71 -13.02
CA ALA A 180 -8.22 16.38 -13.03
C ALA A 180 -8.12 17.82 -12.49
N LEU A 181 -7.38 18.00 -11.39
CA LEU A 181 -7.10 19.33 -10.81
C LEU A 181 -6.32 20.21 -11.81
N ARG A 182 -5.29 19.67 -12.46
CA ARG A 182 -4.51 20.39 -13.49
C ARG A 182 -5.37 20.82 -14.67
N ASN A 183 -6.29 19.97 -15.10
CA ASN A 183 -7.18 20.22 -16.23
C ASN A 183 -8.42 21.05 -15.86
N LYS A 184 -8.57 21.45 -14.59
CA LYS A 184 -9.73 22.17 -14.04
C LYS A 184 -11.05 21.41 -14.21
N SER A 185 -11.00 20.08 -14.24
CA SER A 185 -12.19 19.22 -14.29
C SER A 185 -12.63 18.83 -12.88
N PHE A 186 -13.44 19.68 -12.26
CA PHE A 186 -13.84 19.50 -10.85
C PHE A 186 -14.78 18.31 -10.64
N ASP A 187 -15.67 18.02 -11.60
CA ASP A 187 -16.56 16.86 -11.49
C ASP A 187 -15.76 15.55 -11.52
N ASP A 188 -14.75 15.45 -12.41
CA ASP A 188 -13.85 14.30 -12.47
C ASP A 188 -12.99 14.20 -11.20
N LEU A 189 -12.50 15.32 -10.68
CA LEU A 189 -11.75 15.37 -9.42
C LEU A 189 -12.58 14.79 -8.27
N VAL A 190 -13.82 15.26 -8.09
CA VAL A 190 -14.71 14.81 -7.02
C VAL A 190 -15.04 13.32 -7.17
N MET A 191 -15.34 12.87 -8.39
CA MET A 191 -15.59 11.45 -8.65
C MET A 191 -14.37 10.59 -8.32
N THR A 192 -13.19 11.02 -8.75
CA THR A 192 -11.92 10.32 -8.52
C THR A 192 -11.62 10.22 -7.03
N LEU A 193 -11.75 11.32 -6.27
CA LEU A 193 -11.49 11.32 -4.83
C LEU A 193 -12.48 10.43 -4.05
N LYS A 194 -13.73 10.33 -4.50
CA LYS A 194 -14.72 9.39 -3.91
C LYS A 194 -14.33 7.94 -4.14
N VAL A 195 -13.90 7.58 -5.34
CA VAL A 195 -13.39 6.23 -5.65
C VAL A 195 -12.12 5.95 -4.86
N MET A 196 -11.20 6.92 -4.81
CA MET A 196 -9.97 6.83 -4.03
C MET A 196 -10.27 6.56 -2.55
N GLY A 197 -11.23 7.26 -1.94
CA GLY A 197 -11.60 7.05 -0.54
C GLY A 197 -12.03 5.60 -0.24
N GLN A 198 -12.79 4.97 -1.13
CA GLN A 198 -13.17 3.56 -0.98
C GLN A 198 -11.97 2.61 -1.04
N LEU A 199 -10.99 2.93 -1.90
CA LEU A 199 -9.75 2.15 -2.00
C LEU A 199 -8.84 2.39 -0.79
N GLU A 200 -8.80 3.61 -0.25
CA GLU A 200 -8.07 3.97 0.96
C GLU A 200 -8.62 3.24 2.18
N ASP A 201 -9.94 3.21 2.37
CA ASP A 201 -10.61 2.44 3.44
C ASP A 201 -10.25 0.95 3.36
N GLN A 202 -10.35 0.37 2.16
CA GLN A 202 -9.99 -1.03 1.95
C GLN A 202 -8.51 -1.28 2.23
N LEU A 203 -7.63 -0.38 1.80
CA LEU A 203 -6.19 -0.49 2.01
C LEU A 203 -5.83 -0.37 3.49
N GLU A 204 -6.49 0.53 4.23
CA GLU A 204 -6.33 0.65 5.67
C GLU A 204 -6.66 -0.67 6.38
N ASP A 205 -7.80 -1.28 6.04
CA ASP A 205 -8.19 -2.58 6.60
C ASP A 205 -7.15 -3.67 6.27
N GLN A 206 -6.66 -3.70 5.04
CA GLN A 206 -5.63 -4.64 4.61
C GLN A 206 -4.29 -4.42 5.35
N TYR A 207 -3.88 -3.17 5.56
CA TYR A 207 -2.69 -2.86 6.36
C TYR A 207 -2.84 -3.30 7.81
N ASN A 208 -3.99 -3.01 8.44
CA ASN A 208 -4.25 -3.42 9.82
C ASN A 208 -4.27 -4.95 9.98
N ASP A 209 -4.94 -5.67 9.06
CA ASP A 209 -4.98 -7.15 9.10
C ASP A 209 -3.59 -7.74 8.90
N MET A 210 -2.82 -7.22 7.94
CA MET A 210 -1.45 -7.67 7.69
C MET A 210 -0.55 -7.41 8.91
N LEU A 211 -0.58 -6.22 9.51
CA LEU A 211 0.19 -5.93 10.72
C LEU A 211 -0.17 -6.85 11.90
N GLY A 212 -1.42 -7.30 11.99
CA GLY A 212 -1.87 -8.26 13.00
C GLY A 212 -1.34 -9.68 12.80
N ARG A 213 -0.98 -10.05 11.56
CA ARG A 213 -0.64 -11.42 11.17
C ARG A 213 0.76 -11.59 10.58
N ILE A 214 1.50 -10.51 10.33
CA ILE A 214 2.83 -10.56 9.70
C ILE A 214 3.84 -11.39 10.51
N GLY A 215 3.63 -11.50 11.82
CA GLY A 215 4.39 -12.40 12.69
C GLY A 215 4.22 -13.88 12.32
N ASP A 216 3.05 -14.27 11.80
CA ASP A 216 2.75 -15.64 11.35
C ASP A 216 3.39 -15.97 10.00
N CYS A 217 3.93 -14.96 9.30
CA CYS A 217 4.68 -15.15 8.06
C CYS A 217 6.11 -15.64 8.29
N LYS A 218 6.61 -15.62 9.53
CA LYS A 218 7.98 -16.02 9.91
C LYS A 218 8.24 -17.51 9.76
#